data_AF-A0A0D7VZU6-F1
#
_entry.id   AF-A0A0D7VZU6-F1
#
_cell.length_a   1.000
_cell.length_b   1.000
_cell.length_c   1.000
_cell.angle_alpha   90.00
_cell.angle_beta   90.00
_cell.angle_gamma   90.00
#
_symmetry.space_group_name_H-M   'P 1'
#
loop_
_entity.id
_entity.type
_entity.pdbx_description
1 polymer ?
#
loop_
_entity_poly.entity_id
_entity_poly.type
_entity_poly.pdbx_seq_one_letter_code
_entity_poly.pdbx_strand_id
1 'polypeptide(L)'
;MKKTLKIGLPIATCILLIPLITMLFSREVNWSFFDFLVAAVLLYGTVFTISFILNTFKSKTQRLLLSVIIISAIILIWIELAVGIFGSPLAGS
;
A
#
# COMPACT_ATOMS: atom_id res chain seq x y z
N MET A 1 4.97 17.63 -6.01
CA MET A 1 5.75 16.36 -5.96
C MET A 1 6.61 16.18 -4.71
N LYS A 2 7.65 17.00 -4.45
CA LYS A 2 8.68 16.64 -3.45
C LYS A 2 8.19 16.50 -2.00
N LYS A 3 7.22 17.30 -1.54
CA LYS A 3 6.74 17.24 -0.14
C LYS A 3 5.97 15.96 0.18
N THR A 4 5.03 15.55 -0.67
CA THR A 4 4.22 14.35 -0.45
C THR A 4 5.03 13.06 -0.54
N LEU A 5 5.97 12.95 -1.48
CA LEU A 5 6.89 11.80 -1.52
C LEU A 5 7.78 11.74 -0.26
N LYS A 6 8.32 12.89 0.17
CA LYS A 6 9.19 12.95 1.36
C LYS A 6 8.50 12.47 2.64
N ILE A 7 7.19 12.62 2.73
CA ILE A 7 6.40 12.19 3.89
C ILE A 7 5.87 10.76 3.69
N GLY A 8 5.37 10.43 2.50
CA GLY A 8 4.76 9.12 2.24
C GLY A 8 5.74 7.96 2.18
N LEU A 9 6.94 8.15 1.61
CA LEU A 9 7.95 7.09 1.51
C LEU A 9 8.41 6.56 2.89
N PRO A 10 8.79 7.40 3.88
CA PRO A 10 9.16 6.89 5.19
C PRO A 10 8.00 6.22 5.92
N ILE A 11 6.75 6.70 5.73
CA ILE A 11 5.57 6.03 6.29
C ILE A 11 5.41 4.62 5.71
N ALA A 12 5.52 4.47 4.40
CA ALA A 12 5.47 3.16 3.73
C ALA A 12 6.57 2.22 4.26
N THR A 13 7.80 2.73 4.42
CA THR A 13 8.90 1.95 5.01
C THR A 13 8.60 1.53 6.44
N CYS A 14 8.11 2.45 7.29
CA CYS A 14 7.74 2.12 8.67
C CYS A 14 6.69 1.01 8.74
N ILE A 15 5.70 1.02 7.84
CA ILE A 15 4.68 -0.03 7.77
C ILE A 15 5.29 -1.38 7.42
N LEU A 16 6.22 -1.45 6.46
CA LEU A 16 6.92 -2.71 6.10
C LEU A 16 7.87 -3.19 7.20
N LEU A 17 8.42 -2.26 8.00
CA LEU A 17 9.28 -2.64 9.12
C LEU A 17 8.52 -3.33 10.24
N ILE A 18 7.21 -3.10 10.39
CA ILE A 18 6.39 -3.78 11.41
C ILE A 18 6.49 -5.31 11.25
N PRO A 19 6.04 -5.93 10.13
CA PRO A 19 6.13 -7.38 9.97
C PRO A 19 7.58 -7.86 10.00
N LEU A 20 8.53 -7.12 9.42
CA LEU A 20 9.94 -7.50 9.45
C LEU A 20 10.45 -7.64 10.89
N ILE A 21 10.19 -6.64 11.73
CA ILE A 21 10.58 -6.64 13.15
C ILE A 21 9.81 -7.74 13.89
N THR A 22 8.51 -7.89 13.66
CA THR A 22 7.70 -8.93 14.31
C THR A 22 8.23 -10.33 14.02
N MET A 23 8.64 -10.61 12.78
CA MET A 23 9.23 -11.90 12.40
C MET A 23 10.57 -12.19 13.08
N LEU A 24 11.31 -11.16 13.51
CA LEU A 24 12.55 -11.34 14.29
C LEU A 24 12.27 -11.79 15.73
N PHE A 25 11.11 -11.44 16.29
CA PHE A 25 10.77 -11.70 17.69
C PHE A 25 9.70 -12.78 17.88
N SER A 26 8.91 -13.10 16.85
CA SER A 26 7.78 -14.03 16.92
C SER A 26 7.66 -14.84 15.64
N ARG A 27 7.12 -16.06 15.77
CA ARG A 27 6.75 -16.93 14.64
C ARG A 27 5.30 -16.74 14.19
N GLU A 28 4.54 -15.86 14.85
CA GLU A 28 3.13 -15.60 14.53
C GLU A 28 2.94 -14.90 13.19
N VAL A 29 3.88 -14.04 12.81
CA VAL A 29 3.95 -13.45 11.47
C VAL A 29 4.94 -14.28 10.67
N ASN A 30 4.54 -14.76 9.50
CA ASN A 30 5.40 -15.54 8.61
C ASN A 30 5.27 -15.06 7.16
N TRP A 31 5.72 -13.84 6.89
CA TRP A 31 5.80 -13.28 5.55
C TRP A 31 7.04 -13.80 4.82
N SER A 32 6.83 -14.39 3.65
CA SER A 32 7.88 -14.70 2.70
C SER A 32 8.47 -13.43 2.10
N PHE A 33 9.62 -13.56 1.44
CA PHE A 33 10.19 -12.46 0.64
C PHE A 33 9.20 -11.90 -0.39
N PHE A 34 8.35 -12.76 -0.95
CA PHE A 34 7.35 -12.34 -1.94
C PHE A 34 6.27 -11.47 -1.32
N ASP A 35 5.85 -11.74 -0.09
CA ASP A 35 4.87 -10.93 0.64
C ASP A 35 5.40 -9.52 0.89
N PHE A 36 6.68 -9.40 1.29
CA PHE A 36 7.35 -8.11 1.41
C PHE A 36 7.43 -7.36 0.08
N LEU A 37 7.72 -8.07 -1.02
CA LEU A 37 7.78 -7.47 -2.34
C LEU A 37 6.41 -6.93 -2.78
N VAL A 38 5.35 -7.73 -2.63
CA VAL A 38 3.98 -7.34 -2.97
C VAL A 38 3.53 -6.16 -2.11
N ALA A 39 3.72 -6.23 -0.78
CA ALA A 39 3.40 -5.14 0.12
C ALA A 39 4.19 -3.86 -0.20
N ALA A 40 5.47 -3.99 -0.57
CA ALA A 40 6.29 -2.85 -0.97
C ALA A 40 5.77 -2.20 -2.25
N VAL A 41 5.52 -2.98 -3.31
CA VAL A 41 4.95 -2.47 -4.56
C VAL A 41 3.63 -1.76 -4.31
N LEU A 42 2.78 -2.34 -3.46
CA LEU A 42 1.48 -1.76 -3.14
C LEU A 42 1.62 -0.43 -2.38
N LEU A 43 2.41 -0.38 -1.29
CA LEU A 43 2.56 0.81 -0.44
C LEU A 43 3.33 1.93 -1.17
N TYR A 44 4.46 1.63 -1.80
CA TYR A 44 5.22 2.62 -2.54
C TYR A 44 4.48 3.09 -3.79
N GLY A 45 3.80 2.17 -4.49
CA GLY A 45 2.91 2.49 -5.62
C GLY A 45 1.77 3.42 -5.22
N THR A 46 1.21 3.24 -4.03
CA THR A 46 0.19 4.14 -3.45
C THR A 46 0.73 5.54 -3.25
N VAL A 47 1.88 5.68 -2.58
CA VAL A 47 2.52 6.98 -2.33
C VAL A 47 2.82 7.70 -3.64
N PHE A 48 3.32 6.97 -4.64
CA PHE A 48 3.64 7.52 -5.94
C PHE A 48 2.37 7.98 -6.67
N THR A 49 1.34 7.14 -6.74
CA THR A 49 0.08 7.42 -7.43
C THR A 49 -0.65 8.61 -6.82
N ILE A 50 -0.76 8.66 -5.48
CA ILE A 50 -1.38 9.81 -4.79
C ILE A 50 -0.58 11.08 -5.07
N SER A 51 0.76 11.00 -4.98
CA SER A 51 1.62 12.15 -5.26
C SER A 51 1.50 12.64 -6.70
N PHE A 52 1.30 11.73 -7.64
CA PHE A 52 1.04 12.04 -9.05
C PHE A 52 -0.30 12.76 -9.21
N ILE A 53 -1.38 12.25 -8.63
CA ILE A 53 -2.73 12.86 -8.71
C ILE A 53 -2.74 14.28 -8.14
N LEU A 54 -2.13 14.46 -6.96
CA LEU A 54 -2.06 15.76 -6.31
C LEU A 54 -1.25 16.78 -7.12
N ASN A 55 -0.33 16.32 -7.98
CA ASN A 55 0.51 17.19 -8.81
C ASN A 55 -0.09 17.47 -10.19
N THR A 56 -0.80 16.49 -10.76
CA THR A 56 -1.34 16.55 -12.12
C THR A 56 -2.67 17.30 -12.18
N PHE A 57 -3.61 16.97 -11.29
CA PHE A 57 -4.93 17.58 -11.31
C PHE A 57 -4.90 18.91 -10.57
N LYS A 58 -5.58 19.95 -11.06
CA LYS A 58 -5.68 21.26 -10.37
C LYS A 58 -6.96 21.41 -9.54
N SER A 59 -8.03 20.74 -9.95
CA SER A 59 -9.32 20.78 -9.25
C SER A 59 -9.26 19.98 -7.95
N LYS A 60 -9.70 20.59 -6.84
CA LYS A 60 -9.78 19.95 -5.52
C LYS A 60 -10.74 18.75 -5.54
N THR A 61 -11.88 18.88 -6.23
CA THR A 61 -12.88 17.81 -6.33
C THR A 61 -12.34 16.59 -7.07
N GLN A 62 -11.64 16.80 -8.20
CA GLN A 62 -11.02 15.71 -8.96
C GLN A 62 -9.93 15.01 -8.15
N ARG A 63 -9.08 15.78 -7.46
CA ARG A 63 -8.04 15.22 -6.57
C ARG A 63 -8.64 14.33 -5.50
N LEU A 64 -9.71 14.81 -4.83
CA LEU A 64 -10.36 14.06 -3.76
C LEU A 64 -10.98 12.77 -4.31
N LEU A 65 -11.78 12.86 -5.37
CA LEU A 65 -12.47 11.73 -5.96
C LEU A 65 -11.50 10.63 -6.42
N LEU A 66 -10.45 11.01 -7.17
CA LEU A 66 -9.45 10.08 -7.66
C LEU A 66 -8.63 9.45 -6.52
N SER A 67 -8.29 10.24 -5.50
CA SER A 67 -7.55 9.71 -4.34
C SER A 67 -8.40 8.69 -3.57
N VAL A 68 -9.68 8.97 -3.35
CA VAL A 68 -10.61 8.04 -2.68
C VAL A 68 -10.73 6.74 -3.47
N ILE A 69 -10.98 6.81 -4.78
CA ILE A 69 -11.10 5.63 -5.64
C ILE A 69 -9.84 4.75 -5.55
N ILE A 70 -8.66 5.36 -5.63
CA ILE A 70 -7.40 4.63 -5.59
C ILE A 70 -7.14 4.03 -4.22
N ILE A 71 -7.37 4.78 -3.14
CA ILE A 71 -7.24 4.27 -1.78
C ILE A 71 -8.19 3.08 -1.56
N SER A 72 -9.45 3.18 -2.01
CA SER A 72 -10.40 2.06 -1.95
C SER A 72 -9.91 0.84 -2.72
N ALA A 73 -9.39 1.02 -3.95
CA ALA A 73 -8.84 -0.08 -4.74
C ALA A 73 -7.65 -0.76 -4.05
N ILE A 74 -6.72 0.03 -3.48
CA ILE A 74 -5.56 -0.49 -2.75
C ILE A 74 -5.99 -1.27 -1.50
N ILE A 75 -6.96 -0.77 -0.74
CA ILE A 75 -7.49 -1.45 0.44
C ILE A 75 -8.13 -2.78 0.03
N LEU A 76 -8.91 -2.80 -1.06
CA LEU A 76 -9.51 -4.04 -1.56
C LEU A 76 -8.44 -5.07 -1.96
N ILE A 77 -7.37 -4.64 -2.65
CA ILE A 77 -6.25 -5.52 -3.00
C ILE A 77 -5.57 -6.05 -1.74
N TRP A 78 -5.34 -5.19 -0.73
CA TRP A 78 -4.74 -5.62 0.53
C TRP A 78 -5.61 -6.65 1.26
N ILE A 79 -6.91 -6.41 1.34
CA ILE A 79 -7.87 -7.32 1.98
C ILE A 79 -7.89 -8.66 1.25
N GLU A 80 -7.88 -8.66 -0.09
CA GLU A 80 -7.87 -9.90 -0.86
C GLU A 80 -6.57 -10.68 -0.65
N LEU A 81 -5.43 -10.00 -0.63
CA LEU A 81 -4.14 -10.64 -0.36
C LEU A 81 -4.05 -11.20 1.07
N ALA A 82 -4.61 -10.49 2.06
CA ALA A 82 -4.49 -10.85 3.47
C ALA A 82 -5.55 -11.86 3.95
N VAL A 83 -6.79 -11.73 3.44
CA VAL A 83 -7.95 -12.48 3.94
C VAL A 83 -8.60 -13.32 2.84
N GLY A 84 -8.41 -13.01 1.55
CA GLY A 84 -8.97 -13.78 0.44
C GLY A 84 -10.50 -13.75 0.37
N ILE A 85 -11.13 -12.62 0.71
CA ILE A 85 -12.59 -12.49 0.84
C ILE A 85 -13.33 -12.89 -0.44
N PHE A 86 -12.78 -12.57 -1.61
CA PHE A 86 -13.45 -12.78 -2.88
C PHE A 86 -13.13 -14.14 -3.53
N GLY A 87 -12.21 -14.93 -2.95
CA GLY A 87 -11.79 -16.21 -3.51
C GLY A 87 -11.19 -16.08 -4.91
N SER A 88 -10.60 -14.92 -5.24
CA SER A 88 -10.02 -14.67 -6.54
C SER A 88 -8.64 -15.34 -6.67
N PRO A 89 -8.09 -15.47 -7.90
CA PRO A 89 -6.71 -15.95 -8.08
C PRO A 89 -5.63 -15.07 -7.45
N LEU A 90 -5.99 -13.88 -6.97
CA LEU A 90 -5.11 -12.97 -6.25
C LEU A 90 -5.10 -13.22 -4.73
N ALA A 91 -6.00 -14.06 -4.21
CA ALA A 91 -6.02 -14.40 -2.79
C ALA A 91 -4.69 -15.05 -2.39
N GLY A 92 -4.12 -14.60 -1.26
CA GLY A 92 -2.90 -15.20 -0.72
C GLY A 92 -3.13 -16.67 -0.34
N SER A 93 -2.21 -17.53 -0.77
CA SER A 93 -2.20 -18.98 -0.47
C SER A 93 -1.30 -19.32 0.71
#